data_AF-A0A840FF53-F1
#
_entry.id   AF-A0A840FF53-F1
#
_cell.length_a   1.000
_cell.length_b   1.000
_cell.length_c   1.000
_cell.angle_alpha   90.00
_cell.angle_beta   90.00
_cell.angle_gamma   90.00
#
_symmetry.space_group_name_H-M   'P 1'
#
loop_
_entity.id
_entity.type
_entity.pdbx_description
1 polymer ?
#
loop_
_entity_poly.entity_id
_entity_poly.type
_entity_poly.pdbx_seq_one_letter_code
_entity_poly.pdbx_strand_id
1 'polypeptide(L)'
;MKMGHDVTPDPSVIDGVLAAVLAEELVALTGQLSDLAYDLGSNPETLRAHMSSIQLVDVITQAQIAIADILRSDAPIEDRIASITLEALGQRIGDGYRKRLDVRN
;
A
#
# COMPACT_ATOMS: atom_id res chain seq x y z
N MET A 1 -38.55 31.73 13.40
CA MET A 1 -38.69 30.27 13.62
C MET A 1 -37.67 29.57 12.74
N LYS A 2 -36.92 28.62 13.32
CA LYS A 2 -35.82 27.90 12.70
C LYS A 2 -36.30 27.09 11.49
N MET A 3 -35.55 27.15 10.39
CA MET A 3 -35.41 26.07 9.43
C MET A 3 -33.91 26.02 9.11
N GLY A 4 -33.12 25.46 10.02
CA GLY A 4 -31.77 25.02 9.68
C GLY A 4 -31.95 23.90 8.66
N HIS A 5 -31.53 24.14 7.42
CA HIS A 5 -31.43 23.10 6.43
C HIS A 5 -30.31 22.17 6.94
N ASP A 6 -30.72 21.12 7.63
CA ASP A 6 -29.84 20.02 8.02
C ASP A 6 -29.49 19.30 6.72
N VAL A 7 -28.51 19.84 5.99
CA VAL A 7 -27.93 19.21 4.81
C VAL A 7 -27.06 18.09 5.33
N THR A 8 -27.68 16.95 5.61
CA THR A 8 -26.93 15.71 5.73
C THR A 8 -26.24 15.49 4.38
N PRO A 9 -24.90 15.41 4.34
CA PRO A 9 -24.19 15.22 3.08
C PRO A 9 -24.66 13.93 2.41
N ASP A 10 -24.65 13.93 1.08
CA ASP A 10 -24.90 12.72 0.29
C ASP A 10 -23.92 11.62 0.72
N PRO A 11 -24.39 10.41 1.08
CA PRO A 11 -23.55 9.29 1.46
C PRO A 11 -22.42 8.99 0.46
N SER A 12 -22.65 9.18 -0.84
CA SER A 12 -21.63 8.98 -1.87
C SER A 12 -20.47 9.97 -1.78
N VAL A 13 -20.74 11.20 -1.33
CA VAL A 13 -19.71 12.22 -1.07
C VAL A 13 -18.92 11.87 0.19
N ILE A 14 -19.60 11.35 1.23
CA ILE A 14 -18.93 10.88 2.46
C ILE A 14 -17.98 9.71 2.15
N ASP A 15 -18.43 8.76 1.33
CA ASP A 15 -17.64 7.61 0.92
C ASP A 15 -16.41 8.02 0.08
N GLY A 16 -16.57 9.00 -0.83
CA GLY A 16 -15.46 9.56 -1.60
C GLY A 16 -14.44 10.32 -0.74
N VAL A 17 -14.90 11.14 0.21
CA VAL A 17 -14.03 11.84 1.16
C VAL A 17 -13.28 10.85 2.06
N LEU A 18 -13.96 9.82 2.56
CA LEU A 18 -13.33 8.77 3.35
C LEU A 18 -12.28 8.00 2.54
N ALA A 19 -12.57 7.66 1.28
CA ALA A 19 -11.61 7.00 0.40
C ALA A 19 -10.35 7.85 0.18
N ALA A 20 -10.50 9.17 -0.01
CA ALA A 20 -9.37 10.09 -0.16
C ALA A 20 -8.50 10.15 1.10
N VAL A 21 -9.13 10.31 2.28
CA VAL A 21 -8.43 10.34 3.57
C VAL A 21 -7.69 9.01 3.83
N LEU A 22 -8.34 7.88 3.55
CA LEU A 22 -7.70 6.56 3.70
C LEU A 22 -6.51 6.38 2.74
N ALA A 23 -6.62 6.88 1.50
CA ALA A 23 -5.52 6.84 0.55
C ALA A 23 -4.33 7.70 1.01
N GLU A 24 -4.60 8.89 1.56
CA GLU A 24 -3.56 9.75 2.15
C GLU A 24 -2.87 9.07 3.32
N GLU A 25 -3.62 8.46 4.23
CA GLU A 25 -3.03 7.74 5.37
C GLU A 25 -2.22 6.52 4.95
N LEU A 26 -2.65 5.77 3.93
CA LEU A 26 -1.87 4.66 3.37
C LEU A 26 -0.52 5.14 2.83
N VAL A 27 -0.48 6.30 2.16
CA VAL A 27 0.77 6.91 1.70
C VAL A 27 1.61 7.45 2.86
N ALA A 28 1.01 8.03 3.89
CA ALA A 28 1.75 8.48 5.07
C ALA A 28 2.41 7.30 5.80
N LEU A 29 1.69 6.18 5.94
CA LEU A 29 2.20 4.95 6.54
C LEU A 29 3.35 4.35 5.73
N THR A 30 3.37 4.48 4.39
CA THR A 30 4.51 3.99 3.59
C THR A 30 5.77 4.78 3.87
N GLY A 31 5.66 6.09 4.11
CA GLY A 31 6.77 6.94 4.55
C GLY A 31 7.34 6.47 5.89
N GLN A 32 6.49 6.29 6.90
CA GLN A 32 6.91 5.82 8.22
C GLN A 32 7.59 4.44 8.17
N LEU A 33 7.06 3.52 7.36
CA LEU A 33 7.64 2.19 7.17
C LEU A 33 8.99 2.24 6.44
N SER A 34 9.13 3.15 5.47
CA SER A 34 10.38 3.36 4.74
C SER A 34 11.47 3.92 5.67
N ASP A 35 11.12 4.89 6.52
CA ASP A 35 12.03 5.43 7.53
C ASP A 35 12.47 4.35 8.52
N LEU A 36 11.53 3.54 9.01
CA LEU A 36 11.85 2.42 9.90
C LEU A 36 12.76 1.37 9.22
N ALA A 37 12.50 1.03 7.96
CA ALA A 37 13.33 0.09 7.20
C ALA A 37 14.75 0.64 7.00
N TYR A 38 14.87 1.95 6.74
CA TYR A 38 16.15 2.64 6.65
C TYR A 38 16.92 2.59 7.97
N ASP A 39 16.26 2.94 9.08
CA ASP A 39 16.86 2.92 10.42
C ASP A 39 17.36 1.51 10.79
N LEU A 40 16.56 0.47 10.53
CA LEU A 40 16.96 -0.92 10.77
C LEU A 40 18.09 -1.39 9.83
N GLY A 41 18.08 -0.93 8.58
CA GLY A 41 19.11 -1.26 7.59
C GLY A 41 20.44 -0.55 7.83
N SER A 42 20.43 0.57 8.56
CA SER A 42 21.63 1.33 8.92
C SER A 42 22.57 0.55 9.85
N ASN A 43 22.06 -0.43 10.60
CA ASN A 43 22.86 -1.35 11.39
C ASN A 43 23.19 -2.62 10.58
N PRO A 44 24.47 -2.88 10.24
CA PRO A 44 24.85 -4.03 9.42
C PRO A 44 24.57 -5.40 10.04
N GLU A 45 24.54 -5.52 11.37
CA GLU A 45 24.20 -6.77 12.05
C GLU A 45 22.69 -7.04 11.96
N THR A 46 21.88 -6.02 12.27
CA THR A 46 20.41 -6.07 12.12
C THR A 46 20.01 -6.37 10.69
N LEU A 47 20.63 -5.68 9.72
CA LEU A 47 20.35 -5.89 8.29
C LEU A 47 20.62 -7.35 7.89
N ARG A 48 21.75 -7.94 8.30
CA ARG A 48 22.07 -9.34 7.96
C ARG A 48 21.13 -10.33 8.64
N ALA A 49 20.81 -10.11 9.91
CA ALA A 49 19.95 -11.01 10.68
C ALA A 49 18.47 -10.98 10.22
N HIS A 50 18.00 -9.82 9.74
CA HIS A 50 16.59 -9.57 9.46
C HIS A 50 16.29 -9.11 8.04
N MET A 51 17.22 -9.32 7.09
CA MET A 51 17.08 -8.88 5.69
C MET A 51 15.73 -9.25 5.08
N SER A 52 15.26 -10.49 5.29
CA SER A 52 13.96 -10.94 4.75
C SER A 52 12.77 -10.21 5.40
N SER A 53 12.86 -9.84 6.67
CA SER A 53 11.81 -9.08 7.36
C SER A 53 11.80 -7.62 6.89
N ILE A 54 12.97 -7.03 6.67
CA ILE A 54 13.11 -5.67 6.11
C ILE A 54 12.59 -5.64 4.66
N GLN A 55 12.87 -6.68 3.86
CA GLN A 55 12.31 -6.80 2.51
C GLN A 55 10.77 -6.95 2.49
N LEU A 56 10.17 -7.56 3.52
CA LEU A 56 8.71 -7.62 3.64
C LEU A 56 8.10 -6.22 3.85
N VAL A 57 8.86 -5.27 4.38
CA VAL A 57 8.38 -3.88 4.50
C VAL A 57 8.14 -3.27 3.12
N ASP A 58 9.04 -3.50 2.16
CA ASP A 58 8.88 -3.04 0.76
C ASP A 58 7.64 -3.64 0.09
N VAL A 59 7.35 -4.93 0.35
CA VAL A 59 6.12 -5.56 -0.15
C VAL A 59 4.87 -4.89 0.44
N ILE A 60 4.91 -4.52 1.72
CA ILE A 60 3.79 -3.84 2.40
C ILE A 60 3.61 -2.42 1.86
N THR A 61 4.69 -1.66 1.67
CA THR A 61 4.62 -0.29 1.15
C THR A 61 4.07 -0.27 -0.27
N GLN A 62 4.51 -1.20 -1.13
CA GLN A 62 3.97 -1.33 -2.49
C GLN A 62 2.47 -1.66 -2.49
N ALA A 63 2.03 -2.56 -1.60
CA ALA A 63 0.61 -2.87 -1.46
C ALA A 63 -0.21 -1.66 -0.96
N GLN A 64 0.32 -0.88 -0.02
CA GLN A 64 -0.33 0.33 0.49
C GLN A 64 -0.46 1.41 -0.59
N ILE A 65 0.57 1.61 -1.41
CA ILE A 65 0.53 2.55 -2.55
C ILE A 65 -0.52 2.10 -3.57
N ALA A 66 -0.53 0.83 -3.95
CA ALA A 66 -1.51 0.30 -4.90
C ALA A 66 -2.96 0.47 -4.41
N ILE A 67 -3.22 0.24 -3.11
CA ILE A 67 -4.53 0.46 -2.51
C ILE A 67 -4.89 1.95 -2.49
N ALA A 68 -3.95 2.83 -2.16
CA ALA A 68 -4.17 4.28 -2.19
C ALA A 68 -4.53 4.77 -3.61
N ASP A 69 -3.86 4.26 -4.64
CA ASP A 69 -4.15 4.60 -6.04
C ASP A 69 -5.54 4.12 -6.45
N ILE A 70 -5.94 2.92 -6.03
CA ILE A 70 -7.29 2.41 -6.26
C ILE A 70 -8.31 3.29 -5.56
N LEU A 71 -8.09 3.68 -4.30
CA LEU A 71 -9.02 4.51 -3.53
C LEU A 71 -9.20 5.91 -4.12
N ARG A 72 -8.15 6.49 -4.72
CA ARG A 72 -8.21 7.80 -5.40
C ARG A 72 -8.75 7.74 -6.83
N SER A 73 -8.85 6.55 -7.42
CA SER A 73 -9.26 6.41 -8.80
C SER A 73 -10.77 6.58 -8.97
N ASP A 74 -11.15 7.53 -9.83
CA ASP A 74 -12.53 7.75 -10.29
C ASP A 74 -12.94 6.77 -11.42
N ALA A 75 -12.07 5.82 -11.78
CA ALA A 75 -12.37 4.83 -12.80
C ALA A 75 -13.46 3.83 -12.32
N PRO A 76 -14.18 3.18 -13.25
CA PRO A 76 -15.07 2.07 -12.93
C PRO A 76 -14.37 1.01 -12.08
N ILE A 77 -15.13 0.33 -11.21
CA ILE A 77 -14.57 -0.65 -10.28
C ILE A 77 -13.85 -1.80 -11.00
N GLU A 78 -14.30 -2.18 -12.19
CA GLU A 78 -13.67 -3.20 -13.01
C GLU A 78 -12.27 -2.79 -13.47
N ASP A 79 -12.11 -1.52 -13.87
CA ASP A 79 -10.82 -0.96 -14.31
C ASP A 79 -9.87 -0.79 -13.12
N ARG A 80 -10.40 -0.41 -11.95
CA ARG A 80 -9.65 -0.34 -10.69
C ARG A 80 -9.12 -1.71 -10.26
N ILE A 81 -9.95 -2.76 -10.34
CA ILE A 81 -9.52 -4.13 -10.04
C ILE A 81 -8.53 -4.63 -11.09
N ALA A 82 -8.75 -4.33 -12.37
CA ALA A 82 -7.82 -4.70 -13.43
C ALA A 82 -6.45 -4.02 -13.27
N SER A 83 -6.41 -2.81 -12.69
CA SER A 83 -5.17 -2.07 -12.36
C SER A 83 -4.34 -2.71 -11.25
N ILE A 84 -4.93 -3.59 -10.44
CA ILE A 84 -4.22 -4.54 -9.57
C ILE A 84 -3.63 -5.62 -10.47
N THR A 85 -2.66 -5.27 -11.31
CA THR A 85 -2.27 -6.16 -12.41
C THR A 85 -1.47 -7.37 -11.94
N LEU A 86 -1.61 -8.42 -12.75
CA LEU A 86 -0.75 -9.60 -12.92
C LEU A 86 0.77 -9.32 -12.87
N GLU A 87 1.20 -8.07 -12.93
CA GLU A 87 2.59 -7.64 -12.74
C GLU A 87 3.03 -7.79 -11.29
N ALA A 88 2.18 -7.44 -10.32
CA ALA A 88 2.40 -7.75 -8.90
C ALA A 88 2.40 -9.27 -8.65
N LEU A 89 1.60 -10.03 -9.42
CA LEU A 89 1.65 -11.50 -9.40
C LEU A 89 2.94 -12.04 -10.02
N GLY A 90 3.41 -11.44 -11.12
CA GLY A 90 4.65 -11.77 -11.80
C GLY A 90 5.87 -11.48 -10.94
N GLN A 91 5.90 -10.34 -10.23
CA GLN A 91 6.90 -10.01 -9.22
C GLN A 91 6.91 -11.03 -8.08
N ARG A 92 5.74 -11.37 -7.50
CA ARG A 92 5.64 -12.41 -6.46
C ARG A 92 6.13 -13.79 -6.94
N ILE A 93 5.87 -14.15 -8.19
CA ILE A 93 6.38 -15.39 -8.80
C ILE A 93 7.90 -15.31 -9.00
N GLY A 94 8.41 -14.19 -9.50
CA GLY A 94 9.85 -13.95 -9.71
C GLY A 94 10.64 -13.97 -8.40
N ASP A 95 10.14 -13.34 -7.35
CA ASP A 95 10.76 -13.32 -6.02
C ASP A 95 10.70 -14.68 -5.34
N GLY A 96 9.57 -15.38 -5.47
CA GLY A 96 9.41 -16.76 -5.00
C GLY A 96 10.33 -17.75 -5.73
N TYR A 97 10.67 -17.49 -6.98
CA TYR A 97 11.63 -18.26 -7.75
C TYR A 97 13.08 -17.97 -7.31
N ARG A 98 13.46 -16.68 -7.20
CA ARG A 98 14.79 -16.24 -6.77
C ARG A 98 15.16 -16.75 -5.38
N LYS A 99 14.24 -16.64 -4.41
CA LYS A 99 14.39 -17.15 -3.03
C LYS A 99 14.70 -18.65 -2.98
N ARG A 100 14.16 -19.45 -3.91
CA ARG A 100 14.40 -20.91 -3.96
C ARG A 100 15.68 -21.30 -4.71
N LEU A 101 16.21 -20.42 -5.56
CA LEU A 101 17.52 -20.60 -6.19
C LEU A 101 18.66 -20.21 -5.24
N ASP A 102 18.51 -19.15 -4.44
CA ASP A 102 19.50 -18.76 -3.42
C ASP A 102 19.68 -19.80 -2.32
N VAL A 103 18.63 -20.56 -1.99
CA VAL A 103 18.69 -21.66 -1.00
C VAL A 103 19.39 -22.91 -1.57
N ARG A 104 19.65 -22.97 -2.88
CA ARG A 104 20.25 -24.13 -3.56
C ARG A 104 21.73 -23.98 -3.89
N ASN A 105 22.33 -22.80 -3.68
CA ASN A 105 23.76 -22.54 -3.78
C ASN A 105 24.39 -22.43 -2.40
#